data_AF-A0A4R3J9T1-F1
#
_entry.id   AF-A0A4R3J9T1-F1
#
_cell.length_a   1.000
_cell.length_b   1.000
_cell.length_c   1.000
_cell.angle_alpha   90.00
_cell.angle_beta   90.00
_cell.angle_gamma   90.00
#
_symmetry.space_group_name_H-M   'P 1'
#
loop_
_entity.id
_entity.type
_entity.pdbx_description
1 polymer ?
#
loop_
_entity_poly.entity_id
_entity_poly.type
_entity_poly.pdbx_seq_one_letter_code
_entity_poly.pdbx_strand_id
1 'polypeptide(L)' 'MGGFWWLVLSALTIIPMIKLLPFFGINKYWAAACLIPFGTIALLWWMGMKLQELEKR' A
#
# COMPACT_ATOMS: atom_id res chain seq x y z
N MET A 1 17.50 -5.97 -17.62
CA MET A 1 17.53 -6.31 -16.18
C MET A 1 16.69 -5.40 -15.29
N GLY A 2 16.33 -4.17 -15.67
CA GLY A 2 15.57 -3.25 -14.80
C GLY A 2 14.06 -3.54 -14.63
N GLY A 3 13.33 -3.82 -15.73
CA GLY A 3 11.87 -3.94 -15.68
C GLY A 3 11.34 -5.18 -14.94
N PHE A 4 11.98 -6.34 -15.13
CA PHE A 4 11.59 -7.57 -14.41
C PHE A 4 11.79 -7.43 -12.90
N TRP A 5 12.92 -6.85 -12.48
CA TRP A 5 13.21 -6.62 -11.07
C TRP A 5 12.26 -5.60 -10.43
N TRP A 6 11.85 -4.59 -11.19
CA TRP A 6 10.83 -3.63 -10.77
C TRP A 6 9.48 -4.30 -10.50
N LEU A 7 9.02 -5.18 -11.40
CA LEU A 7 7.77 -5.92 -11.22
C LEU A 7 7.81 -6.84 -10.00
N VAL A 8 8.95 -7.49 -9.74
CA VAL A 8 9.14 -8.32 -8.55
C VAL A 8 9.03 -7.47 -7.27
N LEU A 9 9.70 -6.31 -7.23
CA LEU A 9 9.62 -5.38 -6.09
C LEU A 9 8.20 -4.80 -5.89
N SER A 10 7.54 -4.39 -6.98
CA SER A 10 6.15 -3.94 -6.92
C SER A 10 5.24 -5.05 -6.41
N ALA A 11 5.38 -6.28 -6.91
CA ALA A 11 4.57 -7.41 -6.45
C ALA A 11 4.79 -7.72 -4.96
N LEU A 12 6.04 -7.72 -4.50
CA LEU A 12 6.38 -7.87 -3.08
C LEU A 12 5.78 -6.78 -2.19
N THR A 13 5.54 -5.58 -2.74
CA THR A 13 4.89 -4.47 -2.02
C THR A 13 3.36 -4.57 -2.07
N ILE A 14 2.80 -4.97 -3.21
CA ILE A 14 1.34 -5.08 -3.43
C ILE A 14 0.73 -6.18 -2.56
N ILE A 15 1.38 -7.35 -2.48
CA ILE A 15 0.88 -8.52 -1.75
C ILE A 15 0.53 -8.20 -0.27
N PRO A 16 1.44 -7.61 0.54
CA PRO A 16 1.10 -7.25 1.91
C PRO A 16 0.03 -6.14 1.96
N MET A 17 0.04 -5.18 1.04
CA MET A 17 -0.94 -4.08 0.98
C MET A 17 -2.36 -4.56 0.72
N ILE A 18 -2.55 -5.64 -0.05
CA ILE A 18 -3.89 -6.24 -0.26
C ILE A 18 -4.51 -6.68 1.07
N LYS A 19 -3.70 -7.10 2.06
CA LYS A 19 -4.17 -7.47 3.40
C LYS A 19 -4.20 -6.28 4.37
N LEU A 20 -3.25 -5.35 4.26
CA LEU A 20 -3.13 -4.20 5.16
C LEU A 20 -4.19 -3.13 4.91
N LEU A 21 -4.48 -2.80 3.65
CA LEU A 21 -5.50 -1.80 3.31
C LEU A 21 -6.90 -2.11 3.89
N PRO A 22 -7.45 -3.32 3.76
CA PRO A 22 -8.77 -3.63 4.33
C PRO A 22 -8.78 -3.60 5.86
N PHE A 23 -7.64 -3.82 6.54
CA PHE A 23 -7.54 -3.63 7.99
C PHE A 23 -7.83 -2.18 8.40
N PHE A 24 -7.40 -1.20 7.59
CA PHE A 24 -7.70 0.23 7.80
C PHE A 24 -9.03 0.68 7.18
N GLY A 25 -9.86 -0.25 6.67
CA GLY A 25 -11.10 0.07 5.95
C GLY A 25 -10.90 0.66 4.55
N ILE A 26 -9.68 0.55 3.99
CA ILE A 26 -9.35 1.01 2.64
C ILE A 26 -9.58 -0.15 1.65
N ASN A 27 -10.14 0.15 0.47
CA ASN A 27 -10.46 -0.88 -0.53
C ASN A 27 -9.17 -1.55 -1.07
N LYS A 28 -9.14 -2.90 -1.07
CA LYS A 28 -8.02 -3.74 -1.53
C LYS A 28 -7.49 -3.40 -2.92
N TYR A 29 -8.34 -2.89 -3.82
CA TYR A 29 -7.92 -2.52 -5.19
C TYR A 29 -6.95 -1.34 -5.22
N TRP A 30 -6.90 -0.53 -4.16
CA TRP A 30 -5.91 0.53 -4.04
C TRP A 30 -4.48 0.02 -3.99
N ALA A 31 -4.24 -1.25 -3.63
CA ALA A 31 -2.91 -1.85 -3.68
C ALA A 31 -2.27 -1.75 -5.08
N ALA A 32 -3.05 -1.68 -6.16
CA ALA A 32 -2.53 -1.48 -7.52
C ALA A 32 -1.72 -0.18 -7.68
N ALA A 33 -1.98 0.83 -6.85
CA ALA A 33 -1.21 2.08 -6.85
C ALA A 33 0.28 1.85 -6.47
N CYS A 34 0.62 0.75 -5.79
CA CYS A 34 2.01 0.37 -5.48
C CYS A 34 2.85 -0.04 -6.70
N LEU A 35 2.25 -0.15 -7.90
CA LEU A 35 3.01 -0.24 -9.16
C LEU A 35 3.84 1.03 -9.41
N ILE A 36 3.37 2.17 -8.89
CA ILE A 36 4.04 3.46 -8.97
C ILE A 36 4.57 3.82 -7.59
N PRO A 37 5.86 4.21 -7.45
CA PRO A 37 6.46 4.49 -6.15
C PRO A 37 5.74 5.60 -5.39
N PHE A 38 5.20 6.59 -6.10
CA PHE A 38 4.34 7.63 -5.50
C PHE A 38 3.04 7.09 -4.92
N GLY A 39 2.45 6.05 -5.52
CA GLY A 39 1.24 5.43 -5.01
C GLY A 39 1.49 4.70 -3.69
N THR A 40 2.64 4.04 -3.54
CA THR A 40 3.06 3.45 -2.27
C THR A 40 3.18 4.51 -1.16
N ILE A 41 3.81 5.66 -1.45
CA ILE A 41 3.96 6.75 -0.48
C ILE A 41 2.59 7.29 -0.05
N ALA A 42 1.68 7.53 -1.00
CA ALA A 42 0.34 8.02 -0.71
C ALA A 42 -0.47 7.03 0.14
N LEU A 43 -0.37 5.73 -0.13
CA LEU A 43 -1.06 4.70 0.66
C LEU A 43 -0.50 4.59 2.07
N LEU A 44 0.82 4.64 2.23
CA LEU A 44 1.44 4.65 3.55
C LEU A 44 1.01 5.88 4.36
N TRP A 45 0.92 7.05 3.72
CA TRP A 45 0.43 8.26 4.37
C TRP A 45 -1.02 8.12 4.83
N TRP A 46 -1.90 7.62 3.94
CA TRP A 46 -3.30 7.38 4.28
C TRP A 46 -3.43 6.40 5.45
N MET A 47 -2.72 5.27 5.40
CA MET A 47 -2.68 4.29 6.48
C MET A 47 -2.17 4.90 7.78
N GLY A 48 -1.16 5.78 7.72
CA GLY A 48 -0.67 6.52 8.88
C GLY A 48 -1.74 7.41 9.51
N MET A 49 -2.50 8.16 8.71
CA MET A 49 -3.63 8.95 9.24
C MET A 49 -4.70 8.05 9.88
N LYS A 50 -5.02 6.92 9.24
CA LYS A 50 -5.99 5.95 9.78
C LYS A 50 -5.50 5.29 11.07
N LEU A 51 -4.20 5.04 11.20
CA LEU A 51 -3.60 4.54 12.42
C LEU A 51 -3.75 5.54 13.57
N GLN A 52 -3.50 6.84 13.33
CA GLN A 52 -3.71 7.87 14.35
C GLN A 52 -5.18 8.00 14.78
N GLU A 53 -6.14 7.75 13.88
CA GLU A 53 -7.57 7.71 14.23
C GLU A 53 -7.90 6.52 15.14
N LEU A 54 -7.24 5.36 14.93
CA LEU A 54 -7.42 4.16 15.74
C LEU A 54 -6.76 4.29 17.12
N GLU A 55 -5.56 4.88 17.22
CA GLU A 55 -4.87 5.10 18.51
C GLU A 55 -5.58 6.14 19.39
N LYS A 56 -6.36 7.05 18.81
CA LYS A 56 -7.14 8.04 19.55
C LYS A 56 -8.47 7.49 20.09
N ARG A 57 -8.90 6.30 19.66
CA ARG A 57 -10.08 5.60 20.20
C ARG A 57 -9.69 4.71 21.36
#